data_AF-A0A3D1S772-F1
#
_entry.id   AF-A0A3D1S772-F1
#
_cell.length_a   1.000
_cell.length_b   1.000
_cell.length_c   1.000
_cell.angle_alpha   90.00
_cell.angle_beta   90.00
_cell.angle_gamma   90.00
#
_symmetry.space_group_name_H-M   'P 1'
#
loop_
_entity.id
_entity.type
_entity.pdbx_description
1 polymer ?
#
loop_
_entity_poly.entity_id
_entity_poly.type
_entity_poly.pdbx_seq_one_letter_code
_entity_poly.pdbx_strand_id
1 'polypeptide(L)'
;LENNIFQYTKGVAEHYYTGGLDCIACKHWTVKRNVFRDISSPFQSTAQYAVHFWTNAQDNQVVENLFVNNDRAIGFGMIFSAIQNQNLQFYNQGGLIQRNVIFHSDSNDNHADVGIGLHGSPDTVVKDNIIYFEHDYPNAIEVRDVLSTGVIITDNIINKKIQLINGATVIEKGTKQIKKEDVINGLNKILLDLKINSIYE
;
A
#
# COMPACT_ATOMS: atom_id res chain seq x y z
N LEU A 1 4.65 -11.75 10.21
CA LEU A 1 5.81 -11.54 9.30
C LEU A 1 6.49 -10.25 9.71
N GLU A 2 7.73 -10.31 10.21
CA GLU A 2 8.38 -9.11 10.73
C GLU A 2 9.90 -9.12 10.63
N ASN A 3 10.49 -7.93 10.42
CA ASN A 3 11.94 -7.70 10.31
C ASN A 3 12.62 -8.43 9.13
N ASN A 4 11.99 -8.45 7.96
CA ASN A 4 12.52 -9.04 6.73
C ASN A 4 12.68 -7.99 5.61
N ILE A 5 13.47 -8.35 4.59
CA ILE A 5 13.60 -7.60 3.34
C ILE A 5 13.03 -8.46 2.20
N PHE A 6 12.12 -7.87 1.43
CA PHE A 6 11.58 -8.42 0.18
C PHE A 6 12.04 -7.50 -0.95
N GLN A 7 12.91 -7.97 -1.85
CA GLN A 7 13.50 -7.13 -2.88
C GLN A 7 13.76 -7.86 -4.20
N TYR A 8 13.58 -7.14 -5.31
CA TYR A 8 14.19 -7.48 -6.60
C TYR A 8 15.54 -6.76 -6.77
N THR A 9 16.64 -7.50 -6.66
CA THR A 9 18.00 -6.93 -6.63
C THR A 9 18.46 -6.30 -7.94
N LYS A 10 17.76 -6.58 -9.04
CA LYS A 10 17.97 -5.90 -10.34
C LYS A 10 17.30 -4.51 -10.41
N GLY A 11 16.59 -4.09 -9.35
CA GLY A 11 15.83 -2.84 -9.32
C GLY A 11 14.45 -2.90 -10.01
N VAL A 12 14.09 -4.07 -10.55
CA VAL A 12 12.82 -4.33 -11.23
C VAL A 12 12.54 -5.83 -11.22
N ALA A 13 11.27 -6.23 -11.26
CA ALA A 13 10.87 -7.62 -11.38
C ALA A 13 11.16 -8.21 -12.77
N GLU A 14 11.18 -9.54 -12.88
CA GLU A 14 11.32 -10.22 -14.19
C GLU A 14 9.99 -10.29 -14.97
N HIS A 15 8.86 -10.10 -14.29
CA HIS A 15 7.53 -10.13 -14.88
C HIS A 15 6.56 -9.24 -14.09
N TYR A 16 5.56 -8.65 -14.77
CA TYR A 16 4.57 -7.76 -14.16
C TYR A 16 3.66 -8.47 -13.15
N TYR A 17 3.43 -9.77 -13.30
CA TYR A 17 2.65 -10.55 -12.33
C TYR A 17 3.51 -10.94 -11.13
N THR A 18 3.85 -9.93 -10.32
CA THR A 18 4.82 -10.00 -9.23
C THR A 18 4.29 -9.21 -8.04
N GLY A 19 4.39 -9.76 -6.83
CA GLY A 19 4.12 -9.08 -5.56
C GLY A 19 5.18 -9.47 -4.52
N GLY A 20 5.05 -8.98 -3.29
CA GLY A 20 5.92 -9.37 -2.17
C GLY A 20 5.26 -10.41 -1.27
N LEU A 21 4.16 -10.02 -0.65
CA LEU A 21 3.26 -10.90 0.11
C LEU A 21 1.87 -10.85 -0.52
N ASP A 22 1.40 -11.97 -1.04
CA ASP A 22 0.05 -12.11 -1.58
C ASP A 22 -0.70 -13.18 -0.78
N CYS A 23 -1.82 -12.80 -0.16
CA CYS A 23 -2.50 -13.59 0.85
C CYS A 23 -4.02 -13.62 0.62
N ILE A 24 -4.52 -14.81 0.27
CA ILE A 24 -5.96 -15.09 0.10
C ILE A 24 -6.54 -15.68 1.39
N ALA A 25 -7.72 -15.21 1.81
CA ALA A 25 -8.45 -15.68 2.98
C ALA A 25 -7.68 -15.59 4.31
N CYS A 26 -6.66 -14.74 4.35
CA CYS A 26 -5.83 -14.55 5.52
C CYS A 26 -6.54 -13.68 6.55
N LYS A 27 -6.48 -14.08 7.82
CA LYS A 27 -7.14 -13.38 8.92
C LYS A 27 -6.16 -13.10 10.06
N HIS A 28 -6.25 -11.90 10.63
CA HIS A 28 -5.45 -11.47 11.80
C HIS A 28 -3.93 -11.56 11.61
N TRP A 29 -3.44 -11.49 10.37
CA TRP A 29 -2.01 -11.41 10.11
C TRP A 29 -1.46 -10.05 10.50
N THR A 30 -0.22 -10.04 10.97
CA THR A 30 0.55 -8.81 11.18
C THR A 30 1.81 -8.83 10.31
N VAL A 31 1.92 -7.85 9.42
CA VAL A 31 3.09 -7.55 8.60
C VAL A 31 3.72 -6.29 9.19
N LYS A 32 4.85 -6.44 9.86
CA LYS A 32 5.43 -5.37 10.67
C LYS A 32 6.92 -5.19 10.50
N ARG A 33 7.41 -3.96 10.38
CA ARG A 33 8.86 -3.65 10.34
C ARG A 33 9.62 -4.43 9.27
N ASN A 34 9.01 -4.63 8.10
CA ASN A 34 9.68 -5.19 6.92
C ASN A 34 10.03 -4.07 5.93
N VAL A 35 10.95 -4.38 5.02
CA VAL A 35 11.25 -3.57 3.84
C VAL A 35 10.72 -4.29 2.61
N PHE A 36 9.91 -3.63 1.80
CA PHE A 36 9.49 -4.09 0.48
C PHE A 36 10.05 -3.14 -0.57
N ARG A 37 10.82 -3.67 -1.52
CA ARG A 37 11.60 -2.83 -2.41
C ARG A 37 11.64 -3.34 -3.84
N ASP A 38 11.53 -2.40 -4.78
CA ASP A 38 11.70 -2.67 -6.22
C ASP A 38 10.71 -3.74 -6.74
N ILE A 39 9.53 -3.88 -6.11
CA ILE A 39 8.42 -4.69 -6.62
C ILE A 39 7.72 -3.85 -7.69
N SER A 40 8.41 -3.73 -8.82
CA SER A 40 8.04 -2.88 -9.95
C SER A 40 8.03 -3.67 -11.25
N SER A 41 7.19 -3.25 -12.18
CA SER A 41 6.97 -3.97 -13.42
C SER A 41 8.01 -3.63 -14.49
N PRO A 42 8.56 -4.64 -15.18
CA PRO A 42 9.44 -4.39 -16.31
C PRO A 42 8.70 -3.98 -17.59
N PHE A 43 7.41 -4.31 -17.77
CA PHE A 43 6.63 -4.03 -19.00
C PHE A 43 5.13 -4.37 -18.87
N GLN A 44 4.33 -3.92 -19.85
CA GLN A 44 2.93 -4.30 -20.16
C GLN A 44 1.86 -3.89 -19.15
N SER A 45 2.07 -4.09 -17.85
CA SER A 45 1.09 -3.80 -16.81
C SER A 45 1.79 -3.47 -15.50
N THR A 46 1.11 -2.79 -14.58
CA THR A 46 1.56 -2.50 -13.22
C THR A 46 1.81 -3.78 -12.41
N ALA A 47 2.89 -3.83 -11.64
CA ALA A 47 3.18 -4.93 -10.72
C ALA A 47 2.08 -5.09 -9.68
N GLN A 48 1.90 -6.28 -9.08
CA GLN A 48 0.97 -6.48 -7.96
C GLN A 48 1.36 -5.62 -6.76
N TYR A 49 0.46 -5.51 -5.77
CA TYR A 49 0.83 -4.85 -4.52
C TYR A 49 2.00 -5.56 -3.85
N ALA A 50 2.93 -4.80 -3.28
CA ALA A 50 4.00 -5.33 -2.46
C ALA A 50 3.46 -6.15 -1.28
N VAL A 51 2.35 -5.70 -0.67
CA VAL A 51 1.55 -6.47 0.28
C VAL A 51 0.08 -6.46 -0.15
N HIS A 52 -0.48 -7.63 -0.45
CA HIS A 52 -1.86 -7.80 -0.88
C HIS A 52 -2.61 -8.77 0.04
N PHE A 53 -3.69 -8.31 0.65
CA PHE A 53 -4.68 -9.13 1.34
C PHE A 53 -6.00 -9.06 0.59
N TRP A 54 -6.53 -10.19 0.13
CA TRP A 54 -7.75 -10.19 -0.67
C TRP A 54 -8.52 -11.51 -0.56
N THR A 55 -9.77 -11.49 -1.04
CA THR A 55 -10.73 -12.61 -1.01
C THR A 55 -10.89 -13.25 0.37
N ASN A 56 -11.96 -12.88 1.08
CA ASN A 56 -12.25 -13.32 2.46
C ASN A 56 -11.13 -12.99 3.46
N ALA A 57 -10.30 -11.98 3.16
CA ALA A 57 -9.28 -11.48 4.06
C ALA A 57 -9.89 -10.57 5.15
N GLN A 58 -9.42 -10.71 6.39
CA GLN A 58 -10.06 -10.05 7.53
C GLN A 58 -9.07 -9.57 8.59
N ASP A 59 -9.22 -8.34 9.08
CA ASP A 59 -8.54 -7.82 10.26
C ASP A 59 -7.01 -7.98 10.24
N ASN A 60 -6.42 -7.92 9.04
CA ASN A 60 -4.98 -7.95 8.85
C ASN A 60 -4.36 -6.57 9.10
N GLN A 61 -3.10 -6.56 9.52
CA GLN A 61 -2.38 -5.35 9.88
C GLN A 61 -1.10 -5.23 9.05
N VAL A 62 -0.91 -4.08 8.41
CA VAL A 62 0.33 -3.69 7.74
C VAL A 62 0.84 -2.45 8.44
N VAL A 63 1.82 -2.62 9.33
CA VAL A 63 2.23 -1.56 10.26
C VAL A 63 3.73 -1.36 10.33
N GLU A 64 4.19 -0.11 10.38
CA GLU A 64 5.61 0.21 10.58
C GLU A 64 6.54 -0.43 9.53
N ASN A 65 6.07 -0.62 8.28
CA ASN A 65 6.92 -1.12 7.19
C ASN A 65 7.45 0.04 6.32
N LEU A 66 8.52 -0.24 5.59
CA LEU A 66 9.08 0.64 4.58
C LEU A 66 8.84 0.04 3.19
N PHE A 67 8.25 0.83 2.30
CA PHE A 67 8.03 0.49 0.89
C PHE A 67 8.83 1.46 0.02
N VAL A 68 9.78 0.94 -0.76
CA VAL A 68 10.64 1.76 -1.63
C VAL A 68 10.50 1.29 -3.08
N ASN A 69 10.17 2.21 -3.98
CA ASN A 69 10.14 1.95 -5.41
C ASN A 69 9.27 0.74 -5.83
N ASN A 70 8.08 0.60 -5.23
CA ASN A 70 7.12 -0.43 -5.63
C ASN A 70 6.03 0.24 -6.46
N ASP A 71 5.59 -0.39 -7.56
CA ASP A 71 4.52 0.18 -8.39
C ASP A 71 3.26 0.40 -7.57
N ARG A 72 2.95 -0.56 -6.69
CA ARG A 72 1.87 -0.50 -5.71
C ARG A 72 2.34 -1.02 -4.36
N ALA A 73 2.10 -0.30 -3.27
CA ALA A 73 2.62 -0.72 -1.97
C ALA A 73 1.65 -1.67 -1.22
N ILE A 74 0.44 -1.21 -0.86
CA ILE A 74 -0.47 -1.98 0.00
C ILE A 74 -1.86 -2.07 -0.64
N GLY A 75 -2.37 -3.29 -0.80
CA GLY A 75 -3.69 -3.56 -1.35
C GLY A 75 -4.55 -4.35 -0.38
N PHE A 76 -5.72 -3.83 -0.02
CA PHE A 76 -6.76 -4.56 0.70
C PHE A 76 -7.97 -4.75 -0.19
N GLY A 77 -8.33 -6.01 -0.42
CA GLY A 77 -9.37 -6.43 -1.34
C GLY A 77 -8.93 -6.36 -2.81
N MET A 78 -9.80 -6.85 -3.69
CA MET A 78 -9.71 -6.76 -5.14
C MET A 78 -11.04 -7.22 -5.72
N ILE A 79 -11.85 -6.30 -6.23
CA ILE A 79 -13.11 -6.67 -6.89
C ILE A 79 -12.79 -7.35 -8.22
N PHE A 80 -13.27 -8.57 -8.39
CA PHE A 80 -13.12 -9.31 -9.64
C PHE A 80 -14.48 -9.86 -10.07
N SER A 81 -14.97 -9.40 -11.23
CA SER A 81 -16.32 -9.72 -11.73
C SER A 81 -16.57 -11.22 -11.94
N ALA A 82 -15.51 -12.01 -12.14
CA ALA A 82 -15.61 -13.46 -12.30
C ALA A 82 -15.79 -14.22 -10.96
N ILE A 83 -15.59 -13.57 -9.81
CA ILE A 83 -15.78 -14.19 -8.48
C ILE A 83 -17.19 -13.85 -7.98
N GLN A 84 -18.21 -14.39 -8.66
CA GLN A 84 -19.54 -14.55 -8.07
C GLN A 84 -19.65 -15.96 -7.49
N ASN A 85 -18.93 -16.20 -6.40
CA ASN A 85 -18.99 -17.47 -5.68
C ASN A 85 -19.83 -17.29 -4.42
N GLN A 86 -20.71 -18.25 -4.13
CA GLN A 86 -21.52 -18.28 -2.90
C GLN A 86 -20.68 -18.23 -1.62
N ASN A 87 -19.39 -18.57 -1.70
CA ASN A 87 -18.46 -18.58 -0.57
C ASN A 87 -17.67 -17.27 -0.39
N LEU A 88 -17.84 -16.26 -1.27
CA LEU A 88 -17.24 -14.94 -1.09
C LEU A 88 -18.11 -14.14 -0.10
N GLN A 89 -17.56 -13.82 1.06
CA GLN A 89 -18.20 -13.00 2.09
C GLN A 89 -17.83 -11.52 1.93
N PHE A 90 -16.55 -11.24 1.68
CA PHE A 90 -16.01 -9.89 1.47
C PHE A 90 -14.68 -10.00 0.69
N TYR A 91 -14.30 -8.94 -0.03
CA TYR A 91 -12.98 -8.90 -0.68
C TYR A 91 -11.88 -8.64 0.35
N ASN A 92 -12.11 -7.70 1.26
CA ASN A 92 -11.42 -7.59 2.55
C ASN A 92 -12.43 -7.05 3.57
N GLN A 93 -12.26 -7.31 4.86
CA GLN A 93 -13.03 -6.65 5.92
C GLN A 93 -12.12 -6.17 7.05
N GLY A 94 -12.28 -4.92 7.46
CA GLY A 94 -11.54 -4.32 8.55
C GLY A 94 -10.04 -4.18 8.27
N GLY A 95 -9.26 -4.33 9.33
CA GLY A 95 -7.80 -4.25 9.28
C GLY A 95 -7.22 -2.83 9.40
N LEU A 96 -5.89 -2.79 9.54
CA LEU A 96 -5.15 -1.58 9.91
C LEU A 96 -3.92 -1.40 9.03
N ILE A 97 -3.82 -0.24 8.38
CA ILE A 97 -2.64 0.21 7.66
C ILE A 97 -2.09 1.43 8.39
N GLN A 98 -1.02 1.26 9.18
CA GLN A 98 -0.56 2.31 10.08
C GLN A 98 0.96 2.51 10.14
N ARG A 99 1.40 3.78 10.20
CA ARG A 99 2.81 4.14 10.41
C ARG A 99 3.77 3.52 9.38
N ASN A 100 3.28 3.20 8.19
CA ASN A 100 4.16 2.78 7.10
C ASN A 100 4.73 4.02 6.40
N VAL A 101 5.90 3.85 5.80
CA VAL A 101 6.48 4.83 4.88
C VAL A 101 6.52 4.24 3.49
N ILE A 102 5.90 4.94 2.54
CA ILE A 102 5.81 4.56 1.15
C ILE A 102 6.49 5.65 0.33
N PHE A 103 7.57 5.29 -0.35
CA PHE A 103 8.41 6.22 -1.11
C PHE A 103 8.71 5.67 -2.50
N HIS A 104 8.44 6.46 -3.54
CA HIS A 104 8.77 6.11 -4.92
C HIS A 104 9.58 7.25 -5.53
N SER A 105 10.90 7.03 -5.69
CA SER A 105 11.84 8.04 -6.19
C SER A 105 12.00 8.04 -7.70
N ASP A 106 11.58 6.99 -8.40
CA ASP A 106 11.69 6.95 -9.85
C ASP A 106 10.58 7.78 -10.50
N SER A 107 10.91 8.97 -10.97
CA SER A 107 9.97 9.87 -11.63
C SER A 107 9.56 9.40 -13.03
N ASN A 108 10.30 8.46 -13.64
CA ASN A 108 10.08 8.00 -15.02
C ASN A 108 9.47 6.59 -15.08
N ASP A 109 9.01 6.07 -13.95
CA ASP A 109 8.37 4.76 -13.89
C ASP A 109 6.97 4.83 -14.51
N ASN A 110 6.85 4.27 -15.71
CA ASN A 110 5.61 4.25 -16.48
C ASN A 110 4.56 3.26 -15.94
N HIS A 111 4.93 2.42 -14.97
CA HIS A 111 4.03 1.45 -14.35
C HIS A 111 3.66 1.83 -12.91
N ALA A 112 4.32 2.83 -12.34
CA ALA A 112 4.02 3.32 -10.99
C ALA A 112 2.56 3.75 -10.83
N ASP A 113 1.97 3.35 -9.71
CA ASP A 113 0.55 3.42 -9.40
C ASP A 113 0.39 3.79 -7.91
N VAL A 114 -0.74 3.44 -7.31
CA VAL A 114 -1.18 3.88 -5.99
C VAL A 114 -0.33 3.30 -4.85
N GLY A 115 -0.12 4.09 -3.79
CA GLY A 115 0.50 3.60 -2.56
C GLY A 115 -0.40 2.64 -1.80
N ILE A 116 -1.61 3.07 -1.49
CA ILE A 116 -2.60 2.26 -0.77
C ILE A 116 -3.88 2.17 -1.59
N GLY A 117 -4.26 0.95 -1.99
CA GLY A 117 -5.53 0.69 -2.69
C GLY A 117 -6.49 -0.14 -1.83
N LEU A 118 -7.70 0.35 -1.65
CA LEU A 118 -8.79 -0.34 -0.96
C LEU A 118 -9.91 -0.66 -1.96
N HIS A 119 -10.17 -1.95 -2.21
CA HIS A 119 -11.11 -2.42 -3.24
C HIS A 119 -12.16 -3.35 -2.62
N GLY A 120 -13.33 -2.80 -2.29
CA GLY A 120 -14.37 -3.52 -1.54
C GLY A 120 -13.90 -3.92 -0.15
N SER A 121 -13.41 -2.94 0.61
CA SER A 121 -12.72 -3.12 1.88
C SER A 121 -13.38 -2.30 3.00
N PRO A 122 -14.59 -2.68 3.45
CA PRO A 122 -15.27 -1.97 4.52
C PRO A 122 -14.47 -1.97 5.83
N ASP A 123 -14.70 -0.94 6.65
CA ASP A 123 -14.17 -0.76 8.01
C ASP A 123 -12.64 -0.73 8.13
N THR A 124 -11.90 -0.64 7.02
CA THR A 124 -10.44 -0.51 7.05
C THR A 124 -10.00 0.84 7.61
N VAL A 125 -8.97 0.83 8.45
CA VAL A 125 -8.37 2.04 9.02
C VAL A 125 -7.00 2.29 8.39
N VAL A 126 -6.82 3.46 7.79
CA VAL A 126 -5.55 3.93 7.21
C VAL A 126 -5.08 5.17 7.95
N LYS A 127 -4.02 5.06 8.75
CA LYS A 127 -3.60 6.19 9.59
C LYS A 127 -2.11 6.36 9.83
N ASP A 128 -1.70 7.59 10.07
CA ASP A 128 -0.31 7.95 10.41
C ASP A 128 0.74 7.46 9.38
N ASN A 129 0.35 7.19 8.13
CA ASN A 129 1.30 6.77 7.10
C ASN A 129 1.94 7.99 6.43
N ILE A 130 3.16 7.82 5.93
CA ILE A 130 3.85 8.81 5.09
C ILE A 130 3.93 8.25 3.67
N ILE A 131 3.39 8.97 2.69
CA ILE A 131 3.39 8.54 1.28
C ILE A 131 3.95 9.66 0.41
N TYR A 132 5.03 9.39 -0.31
CA TYR A 132 5.65 10.37 -1.19
C TYR A 132 6.08 9.77 -2.52
N PHE A 133 5.60 10.39 -3.59
CA PHE A 133 5.82 9.94 -4.97
C PHE A 133 6.45 11.02 -5.83
N GLU A 134 7.56 10.70 -6.49
CA GLU A 134 8.20 11.56 -7.50
C GLU A 134 7.62 11.39 -8.90
N HIS A 135 6.94 10.27 -9.17
CA HIS A 135 6.23 10.02 -10.44
C HIS A 135 4.89 10.76 -10.54
N ASP A 136 4.30 10.73 -11.74
CA ASP A 136 3.11 11.51 -12.09
C ASP A 136 1.77 10.88 -11.70
N TYR A 137 1.77 9.67 -11.12
CA TYR A 137 0.52 9.05 -10.68
C TYR A 137 -0.17 9.95 -9.63
N PRO A 138 -1.46 10.28 -9.80
CA PRO A 138 -2.06 11.40 -9.08
C PRO A 138 -2.53 11.06 -7.66
N ASN A 139 -2.57 9.77 -7.29
CA ASN A 139 -3.25 9.31 -6.08
C ASN A 139 -2.26 8.57 -5.16
N ALA A 140 -2.15 9.02 -3.91
CA ALA A 140 -1.42 8.31 -2.86
C ALA A 140 -2.25 7.17 -2.27
N ILE A 141 -3.55 7.41 -2.09
CA ILE A 141 -4.52 6.47 -1.53
C ILE A 141 -5.75 6.46 -2.42
N GLU A 142 -6.23 5.28 -2.74
CA GLU A 142 -7.49 5.09 -3.44
C GLU A 142 -8.44 4.23 -2.62
N VAL A 143 -9.67 4.69 -2.50
CA VAL A 143 -10.77 3.90 -1.95
C VAL A 143 -11.79 3.71 -3.04
N ARG A 144 -11.99 2.45 -3.41
CA ARG A 144 -12.73 2.07 -4.59
C ARG A 144 -13.96 1.27 -4.20
N ASP A 145 -15.00 1.52 -4.98
CA ASP A 145 -16.26 0.79 -5.03
C ASP A 145 -17.16 1.00 -3.81
N VAL A 146 -18.48 0.94 -4.06
CA VAL A 146 -19.54 1.17 -3.07
C VAL A 146 -19.49 0.24 -1.85
N LEU A 147 -18.76 -0.88 -1.96
CA LEU A 147 -18.56 -1.82 -0.86
C LEU A 147 -17.51 -1.32 0.16
N SER A 148 -16.67 -0.35 -0.19
CA SER A 148 -15.74 0.27 0.74
C SER A 148 -16.44 1.38 1.54
N THR A 149 -17.08 0.97 2.63
CA THR A 149 -17.81 1.84 3.57
C THR A 149 -17.21 1.75 4.97
N GLY A 150 -17.47 2.73 5.84
CA GLY A 150 -16.89 2.75 7.19
C GLY A 150 -15.37 2.91 7.23
N VAL A 151 -14.73 3.17 6.09
CA VAL A 151 -13.28 3.36 5.98
C VAL A 151 -12.88 4.65 6.68
N ILE A 152 -11.84 4.59 7.51
CA ILE A 152 -11.30 5.74 8.23
C ILE A 152 -9.92 6.05 7.66
N ILE A 153 -9.72 7.28 7.17
CA ILE A 153 -8.42 7.77 6.72
C ILE A 153 -8.03 8.95 7.60
N THR A 154 -7.05 8.78 8.48
CA THR A 154 -6.69 9.84 9.43
C THR A 154 -5.20 10.09 9.56
N ASP A 155 -4.83 11.37 9.66
CA ASP A 155 -3.47 11.80 10.05
C ASP A 155 -2.34 11.25 9.16
N ASN A 156 -2.63 10.93 7.89
CA ASN A 156 -1.61 10.56 6.92
C ASN A 156 -0.87 11.81 6.41
N ILE A 157 0.35 11.64 5.93
CA ILE A 157 1.18 12.70 5.36
C ILE A 157 1.49 12.32 3.92
N ILE A 158 0.92 13.00 2.94
CA ILE A 158 0.93 12.59 1.52
C ILE A 158 1.29 13.74 0.59
N ASN A 159 1.90 13.50 -0.57
CA ASN A 159 2.11 14.55 -1.59
C ASN A 159 1.17 14.45 -2.81
N LYS A 160 0.34 13.40 -2.85
CA LYS A 160 -0.66 13.13 -3.88
C LYS A 160 -2.06 13.07 -3.24
N LYS A 161 -3.09 12.77 -4.03
CA LYS A 161 -4.49 12.83 -3.58
C LYS A 161 -4.93 11.57 -2.82
N ILE A 162 -5.95 11.71 -1.99
CA ILE A 162 -6.85 10.62 -1.64
C ILE A 162 -8.00 10.66 -2.65
N GLN A 163 -8.22 9.56 -3.37
CA GLN A 163 -9.25 9.49 -4.41
C GLN A 163 -10.32 8.46 -4.07
N LEU A 164 -11.58 8.90 -4.07
CA LEU A 164 -12.74 8.01 -3.95
C LEU A 164 -13.25 7.67 -5.34
N ILE A 165 -13.50 6.40 -5.60
CA ILE A 165 -13.87 5.88 -6.92
C ILE A 165 -15.11 5.00 -6.77
N ASN A 166 -16.03 5.06 -7.75
CA ASN A 166 -17.20 4.18 -7.85
C ASN A 166 -18.11 4.14 -6.60
N GLY A 167 -18.30 5.28 -5.93
CA GLY A 167 -19.24 5.42 -4.81
C GLY A 167 -18.71 4.96 -3.45
N ALA A 168 -17.40 4.76 -3.30
CA ALA A 168 -16.78 4.54 -2.00
C ALA A 168 -17.04 5.70 -1.02
N THR A 169 -17.05 5.40 0.28
CA THR A 169 -17.29 6.39 1.34
C THR A 169 -16.23 6.28 2.44
N VAL A 170 -15.77 7.43 2.94
CA VAL A 170 -14.73 7.51 3.96
C VAL A 170 -15.04 8.57 5.01
N ILE A 171 -14.50 8.38 6.21
CA ILE A 171 -14.31 9.44 7.20
C ILE A 171 -12.84 9.87 7.10
N GLU A 172 -12.60 11.01 6.47
CA GLU A 172 -11.26 11.58 6.33
C GLU A 172 -11.03 12.71 7.35
N LYS A 173 -9.89 12.68 8.05
CA LYS A 173 -9.51 13.75 8.99
C LYS A 173 -7.99 13.90 9.12
N GLY A 174 -7.49 15.13 9.24
CA GLY A 174 -6.11 15.37 9.70
C GLY A 174 -4.99 15.00 8.72
N THR A 175 -5.29 14.46 7.53
CA THR A 175 -4.30 14.23 6.48
C THR A 175 -3.65 15.55 6.05
N LYS A 176 -2.32 15.56 5.92
CA LYS A 176 -1.53 16.74 5.56
C LYS A 176 -0.73 16.51 4.28
N GLN A 177 -0.44 17.61 3.59
CA GLN A 177 0.45 17.61 2.45
C GLN A 177 1.92 17.65 2.89
N ILE A 178 2.81 17.00 2.15
CA ILE A 178 4.27 17.01 2.39
C ILE A 178 5.06 17.38 1.13
N LYS A 179 6.20 18.05 1.34
CA LYS A 179 7.15 18.42 0.27
C LYS A 179 8.37 17.49 0.26
N LYS A 180 9.10 17.49 -0.86
CA LYS A 180 10.30 16.66 -1.05
C LYS A 180 11.33 16.86 0.05
N GLU A 181 11.58 18.12 0.42
CA GLU A 181 12.61 18.49 1.38
C GLU A 181 12.31 17.92 2.77
N ASP A 182 11.04 17.90 3.18
CA ASP A 182 10.60 17.37 4.47
C ASP A 182 10.80 15.84 4.54
N VAL A 183 10.56 15.13 3.43
CA VAL A 183 10.79 13.68 3.34
C VAL A 183 12.28 13.37 3.43
N ILE A 184 13.13 14.06 2.65
CA ILE A 184 14.57 13.82 2.64
C ILE A 184 15.19 14.10 4.02
N ASN A 185 14.84 15.23 4.63
CA ASN A 185 15.34 15.60 5.94
C ASN A 185 14.85 14.67 7.05
N GLY A 186 13.67 14.07 6.88
CA GLY A 186 13.05 13.14 7.83
C GLY A 186 13.42 11.67 7.64
N LEU A 187 13.95 11.26 6.47
CA LEU A 187 14.11 9.86 6.10
C LEU A 187 15.01 9.08 7.07
N ASN A 188 16.16 9.64 7.44
CA ASN A 188 17.06 8.99 8.41
C ASN A 188 16.37 8.76 9.77
N LYS A 189 15.56 9.72 10.22
CA LYS A 189 14.78 9.58 11.46
C LYS A 189 13.72 8.50 11.32
N ILE A 190 13.01 8.46 10.19
CA ILE A 190 12.03 7.43 9.87
C ILE A 190 12.67 6.04 9.92
N LEU A 191 13.82 5.84 9.27
CA LEU A 191 14.51 4.55 9.25
C LEU A 191 14.91 4.10 10.66
N LEU A 192 15.41 5.03 11.48
CA LEU A 192 15.72 4.79 12.88
C LEU A 192 14.47 4.43 13.71
N ASP A 193 13.38 5.18 13.55
CA ASP A 193 12.11 4.95 14.25
C ASP A 193 11.50 3.58 13.87
N LEU A 194 11.67 3.17 12.62
CA LEU A 194 11.25 1.85 12.12
C LEU A 194 12.22 0.71 12.47
N LYS A 195 13.39 1.02 13.05
CA LYS A 195 14.47 0.07 13.36
C LYS A 195 15.01 -0.67 12.12
N ILE A 196 15.08 0.02 10.99
CA ILE A 196 15.62 -0.50 9.73
C ILE A 196 17.08 -0.03 9.63
N ASN A 197 18.03 -0.94 9.85
CA ASN A 197 19.46 -0.61 9.93
C ASN A 197 20.14 -0.46 8.56
N SER A 198 19.60 -1.11 7.52
CA SER A 198 20.08 -1.00 6.15
C SER A 198 18.94 -1.24 5.15
N ILE A 199 18.99 -0.53 4.03
CA ILE A 199 18.11 -0.73 2.85
C ILE A 199 18.85 -1.51 1.74
N TYR A 200 20.13 -1.86 1.97
CA TYR A 200 21.10 -2.33 0.98
C TYR A 200 21.95 -3.53 1.45
N GLU A 201 21.52 -4.26 2.48
CA GLU A 201 22.18 -5.53 2.86
C GLU A 201 21.74 -6.69 1.98
#